data_AF-A0A2W6BGU2-F1
#
_entry.id   AF-A0A2W6BGU2-F1
#
_cell.length_a   1.000
_cell.length_b   1.000
_cell.length_c   1.000
_cell.angle_alpha   90.00
_cell.angle_beta   90.00
_cell.angle_gamma   90.00
#
_symmetry.space_group_name_H-M   'P 1'
#
loop_
_entity.id
_entity.type
_entity.pdbx_description
1 polymer ?
#
loop_
_entity_poly.entity_id
_entity_poly.type
_entity_poly.pdbx_seq_one_letter_code
_entity_poly.pdbx_strand_id
1 'polypeptide(L)'
;MSTTLRVSDETHQKIVKLAAVEGKRLQDVLGDAVNAYEHARFWDEFNQGYARLKADQNQWDEVLAERAIWDKTLRDGLENGSAAS
;
A
#
# COMPACT_ATOMS: atom_id res chain seq x y z
N MET A 1 2.99 17.55 20.15
CA MET A 1 3.03 17.02 21.52
C MET A 1 3.84 15.72 21.51
N SER A 2 4.58 15.41 22.58
CA SER A 2 5.38 14.18 22.67
C SER A 2 4.88 13.29 23.81
N THR A 3 4.98 11.97 23.64
CA THR A 3 4.72 10.96 24.67
C THR A 3 5.90 9.99 24.77
N THR A 4 6.05 9.32 25.91
CA THR A 4 7.14 8.37 26.16
C THR A 4 6.58 6.95 26.16
N LEU A 5 7.07 6.11 25.24
CA LEU A 5 6.73 4.69 25.15
C LEU A 5 7.89 3.83 25.66
N ARG A 6 7.60 2.84 26.52
CA ARG A 6 8.59 1.82 26.88
C ARG A 6 8.67 0.77 25.79
N VAL A 7 9.89 0.43 25.39
CA VAL A 7 10.20 -0.65 24.44
C VAL A 7 11.31 -1.52 25.04
N SER A 8 11.53 -2.71 24.47
CA SER A 8 12.70 -3.53 24.83
C SER A 8 13.99 -2.85 24.36
N ASP A 9 15.10 -3.16 25.03
CA ASP A 9 16.44 -2.69 24.63
C ASP A 9 16.77 -3.08 23.18
N GLU A 10 16.36 -4.28 22.77
CA GLU A 10 16.54 -4.76 21.40
C GLU A 10 15.81 -3.87 20.38
N THR A 11 14.55 -3.53 20.63
CA THR A 11 13.77 -2.66 19.74
C THR A 11 14.38 -1.26 19.67
N HIS A 12 14.77 -0.71 20.83
CA HIS A 12 15.45 0.58 20.87
C HIS A 12 16.74 0.55 20.03
N GLN A 13 17.59 -0.47 20.18
CA GLN A 13 18.82 -0.62 19.39
C GLN A 13 18.56 -0.74 17.89
N LYS A 14 17.49 -1.43 17.47
CA LYS A 14 17.10 -1.52 16.05
C LYS A 14 16.75 -0.14 15.48
N ILE A 15 15.95 0.64 16.20
CA ILE A 15 15.56 1.99 15.79
C ILE A 15 16.77 2.91 15.72
N VAL A 16 17.68 2.84 16.70
CA VAL A 16 18.93 3.62 16.71
C VAL A 16 19.78 3.32 15.47
N LYS A 17 19.94 2.03 15.11
CA LYS A 17 20.70 1.62 13.92
C LYS A 17 20.06 2.15 12.64
N LEU A 18 18.75 2.01 12.49
CA LEU A 18 18.01 2.52 11.33
C LEU A 18 18.13 4.04 11.21
N ALA A 19 17.96 4.76 12.31
CA ALA A 19 18.11 6.21 12.36
C ALA A 19 19.52 6.67 11.94
N ALA A 20 20.56 5.96 12.40
CA ALA A 20 21.94 6.25 12.00
C ALA A 20 22.19 6.00 10.51
N VAL A 21 21.66 4.91 9.95
CA VAL A 21 21.78 4.58 8.53
C VAL A 21 21.03 5.57 7.65
N GLU A 22 19.83 6.00 8.06
CA GLU A 22 18.97 6.89 7.29
C GLU A 22 19.26 8.38 7.53
N GLY A 23 20.10 8.73 8.50
CA GLY A 23 20.36 10.12 8.89
C GLY A 23 19.12 10.83 9.46
N LYS A 24 18.19 10.07 10.03
CA LYS A 24 16.91 10.56 10.58
C LYS A 24 16.92 10.59 12.10
N ARG A 25 15.95 11.28 12.71
CA ARG A 25 15.75 11.23 14.16
C ARG A 25 15.01 9.93 14.52
N LEU A 26 15.24 9.39 15.72
CA LEU A 26 14.63 8.13 16.17
C LEU A 26 13.09 8.15 16.07
N GLN A 27 12.46 9.28 16.42
CA GLN A 27 11.01 9.42 16.35
C GLN A 27 10.47 9.43 14.91
N ASP A 28 11.27 9.90 13.95
CA ASP A 28 10.86 9.91 12.53
C ASP A 28 10.91 8.47 12.01
N VAL A 29 11.97 7.72 12.32
CA VAL A 29 12.08 6.29 11.98
C VAL A 29 10.98 5.46 12.64
N LEU A 30 10.66 5.75 13.91
CA LEU A 30 9.55 5.08 14.59
C LEU A 30 8.21 5.38 13.90
N GLY A 31 7.96 6.64 13.51
CA GLY A 31 6.77 7.02 12.76
C GLY A 31 6.69 6.31 11.41
N ASP A 32 7.78 6.30 10.64
CA ASP A 32 7.87 5.60 9.36
C ASP A 32 7.60 4.10 9.52
N ALA A 33 8.13 3.47 10.57
CA ALA A 33 7.91 2.05 10.85
C ALA A 33 6.45 1.73 11.19
N VAL A 34 5.77 2.59 11.96
CA VAL A 34 4.34 2.44 12.27
C VAL A 34 3.50 2.60 11.00
N ASN A 35 3.76 3.63 10.19
CA ASN A 35 3.05 3.84 8.92
C ASN A 35 3.23 2.64 7.97
N ALA A 36 4.44 2.10 7.88
CA ALA A 36 4.70 0.91 7.07
C ALA A 36 3.91 -0.31 7.57
N TYR A 37 3.81 -0.50 8.90
CA TYR A 37 3.01 -1.56 9.49
C TYR A 37 1.51 -1.38 9.20
N GLU A 38 0.98 -0.16 9.34
CA GLU A 38 -0.42 0.15 9.00
C GLU A 38 -0.73 -0.11 7.53
N HIS A 39 0.14 0.32 6.61
CA HIS A 39 -0.02 0.03 5.19
C HIS A 39 0.01 -1.48 4.90
N ALA A 40 0.92 -2.22 5.52
CA ALA A 40 0.97 -3.68 5.35
C ALA A 40 -0.31 -4.35 5.84
N ARG A 41 -0.86 -3.91 6.99
CA ARG A 41 -2.13 -4.39 7.53
C ARG A 41 -3.31 -4.07 6.62
N PHE A 42 -3.38 -2.84 6.11
CA PHE A 42 -4.41 -2.43 5.16
C PHE A 42 -4.42 -3.34 3.92
N TRP A 43 -3.26 -3.56 3.31
CA TRP A 43 -3.16 -4.39 2.10
C TRP A 43 -3.47 -5.86 2.38
N ASP A 44 -3.06 -6.40 3.53
CA ASP A 44 -3.42 -7.76 3.95
C ASP A 44 -4.95 -7.91 4.06
N GLU A 45 -5.62 -7.00 4.75
CA GLU A 45 -7.08 -7.01 4.91
C GLU A 45 -7.81 -6.83 3.57
N PHE A 46 -7.35 -5.89 2.74
CA PHE A 46 -7.89 -5.66 1.40
C PHE A 46 -7.77 -6.91 0.52
N ASN A 47 -6.58 -7.53 0.48
CA ASN A 47 -6.33 -8.71 -0.34
C ASN A 47 -7.17 -9.90 0.13
N GLN A 48 -7.36 -10.08 1.45
CA GLN A 48 -8.25 -11.10 1.98
C GLN A 48 -9.72 -10.84 1.59
N GLY A 49 -10.18 -9.58 1.65
CA GLY A 49 -11.51 -9.20 1.17
C GLY A 49 -11.70 -9.50 -0.31
N TYR A 50 -10.71 -9.14 -1.12
CA TYR A 50 -10.72 -9.38 -2.55
C TYR A 50 -10.67 -10.89 -2.90
N ALA A 51 -9.91 -11.68 -2.15
CA ALA A 51 -9.88 -13.13 -2.31
C ALA A 51 -11.25 -13.76 -1.96
N ARG A 52 -11.93 -13.29 -0.91
CA ARG A 52 -13.29 -13.72 -0.58
C ARG A 52 -14.29 -13.38 -1.70
N LEU A 53 -14.22 -12.16 -2.23
CA LEU A 53 -15.04 -11.73 -3.37
C LEU A 53 -14.80 -12.61 -4.60
N LYS A 54 -13.53 -12.89 -4.95
CA LYS A 54 -13.17 -13.78 -6.06
C LYS A 54 -13.64 -15.23 -5.89
N ALA A 55 -13.75 -15.71 -4.65
CA ALA A 55 -14.22 -17.06 -4.36
C ALA A 55 -15.74 -17.18 -4.53
N ASP A 56 -16.48 -16.07 -4.54
CA ASP A 56 -17.90 -16.03 -4.88
C ASP A 56 -18.05 -15.81 -6.39
N GLN A 57 -18.31 -16.89 -7.13
CA GLN A 57 -18.40 -16.87 -8.59
C GLN A 57 -19.44 -15.87 -9.11
N ASN A 58 -20.59 -15.73 -8.44
CA ASN A 58 -21.66 -14.86 -8.89
C ASN A 58 -21.28 -13.37 -8.75
N GLN A 59 -20.73 -13.01 -7.58
CA GLN A 59 -20.27 -11.63 -7.34
C GLN A 59 -19.02 -11.31 -8.19
N TRP A 60 -18.16 -12.30 -8.44
CA TRP A 60 -16.97 -12.12 -9.27
C TRP A 60 -17.33 -11.89 -10.75
N ASP A 61 -18.33 -12.59 -11.27
CA ASP A 61 -18.81 -12.40 -12.65
C ASP A 61 -19.40 -11.00 -12.87
N GLU A 62 -20.08 -10.44 -11.89
CA GLU A 62 -20.57 -9.04 -11.91
C GLU A 62 -19.41 -8.05 -12.00
N VAL A 63 -18.37 -8.23 -11.17
CA VAL A 63 -17.15 -7.39 -11.19
C VAL A 63 -16.42 -7.49 -12.53
N LEU A 64 -16.34 -8.68 -13.13
CA LEU A 64 -15.74 -8.88 -14.46
C LEU A 64 -16.57 -8.20 -15.56
N ALA A 65 -17.90 -8.28 -15.48
CA ALA A 65 -18.79 -7.62 -16.44
C ALA A 65 -18.63 -6.09 -16.37
N GLU A 66 -18.53 -5.51 -15.17
CA GLU A 66 -18.23 -4.09 -15.00
C GLU A 66 -16.85 -3.74 -15.58
N ARG A 67 -15.79 -4.49 -15.23
CA ARG A 67 -14.44 -4.26 -15.78
C ARG A 67 -14.38 -4.29 -17.30
N ALA A 68 -15.12 -5.21 -17.94
CA ALA A 68 -15.17 -5.31 -19.40
C ALA A 68 -15.79 -4.05 -20.07
N ILE A 69 -16.61 -3.29 -19.35
CA ILE A 69 -17.13 -1.99 -19.83
C ILE A 69 -16.01 -0.94 -19.77
N TRP A 70 -15.25 -0.88 -18.68
CA TRP A 70 -14.13 0.05 -18.51
C TRP A 70 -12.93 -0.26 -19.40
N ASP A 71 -12.66 -1.53 -19.71
CA ASP A 71 -11.58 -1.92 -20.65
C ASP A 71 -11.78 -1.31 -22.05
N LYS A 72 -13.02 -1.00 -22.44
CA LYS A 72 -13.32 -0.34 -23.72
C LYS A 72 -12.84 1.11 -23.78
N THR A 73 -12.71 1.77 -22.64
CA THR A 73 -12.21 3.16 -22.54
C THR A 73 -10.70 3.22 -22.32
N LEU A 74 -9.99 2.08 -22.27
CA LEU A 74 -8.55 2.02 -21.99
C LEU A 74 -7.69 2.70 -23.07
N ARG A 75 -8.20 2.79 -24.31
CA ARG A 75 -7.53 3.46 -25.45
C ARG A 75 -7.91 4.92 -25.63
N ASP A 76 -8.92 5.39 -24.91
CA ASP A 76 -9.40 6.76 -25.01
C ASP A 76 -8.28 7.70 -24.54
N GLY A 77 -7.82 8.59 -25.44
CA GLY A 77 -6.75 9.55 -25.17
C GLY A 77 -5.33 9.13 -25.60
N LEU A 78 -5.12 7.89 -26.06
CA LEU A 78 -3.83 7.43 -26.61
C LEU A 78 -3.73 7.58 -28.15
N GLU A 79 -4.83 7.92 -28.82
CA GLU A 79 -4.91 7.99 -30.29
C GLU A 79 -4.23 9.22 -30.91
N ASN A 80 -3.82 10.20 -30.10
CA ASN A 80 -3.19 11.45 -30.56
C ASN A 80 -1.64 11.40 -30.61
N GLY A 81 -1.03 10.23 -30.42
CA GLY A 81 0.43 10.05 -30.34
C GLY A 81 1.16 9.76 -31.67
N SER A 82 0.57 10.01 -32.84
CA SER A 82 1.24 9.76 -34.14
C SER A 82 1.10 10.93 -35.12
N ALA A 83 1.78 12.04 -34.82
CA ALA A 83 2.15 13.04 -35.82
C ALA A 83 3.40 13.81 -35.37
N ALA A 84 4.53 13.11 -35.30
CA ALA A 84 5.84 13.75 -35.35
C ALA A 84 6.65 13.01 -36.42
N SER A 85 6.58 13.52 -37.65
CA SER A 85 7.52 13.31 -38.74
C SER A 85 7.80 14.67 -39.36
#